data_AF-A0A972TNT1-F1
#
_entry.id   AF-A0A972TNT1-F1
#
_cell.length_a   1.000
_cell.length_b   1.000
_cell.length_c   1.000
_cell.angle_alpha   90.00
_cell.angle_beta   90.00
_cell.angle_gamma   90.00
#
_symmetry.space_group_name_H-M   'P 1'
#
loop_
_entity.id
_entity.type
_entity.pdbx_description
1 polymer ?
#
loop_
_entity_poly.entity_id
_entity_poly.type
_entity_poly.pdbx_seq_one_letter_code
_entity_poly.pdbx_strand_id
1 'polypeptide(L)'
;MEHPDVAGYIKEKIWHESQQIHPQDDGSIIFEAEVAGTDEIRFWIMTWGSQAEVLAPASLREEIRAEAEMMLGKYENERWERRGDR
;
A
#
# COMPACT_ATOMS: atom_id res chain seq x y z
N MET A 1 3.18 19.76 6.63
CA MET A 1 4.08 19.08 5.69
C MET A 1 3.15 18.44 4.69
N GLU A 2 2.93 19.08 3.55
CA GLU A 2 2.06 18.54 2.50
C GLU A 2 2.65 17.21 2.08
N HIS A 3 1.95 16.11 2.35
CA HIS A 3 2.29 14.86 1.68
C HIS A 3 2.13 15.15 0.18
N PRO A 4 3.17 14.93 -0.65
CA PRO A 4 2.99 14.97 -2.09
C PRO A 4 1.83 14.03 -2.43
N ASP A 5 0.91 14.51 -3.27
CA ASP A 5 -0.21 13.70 -3.74
C ASP A 5 0.33 12.40 -4.34
N VAL A 6 0.03 11.27 -3.69
CA VAL A 6 0.48 9.93 -4.10
C VAL A 6 -0.01 9.63 -5.51
N ALA A 7 -1.21 10.09 -5.87
CA ALA A 7 -1.76 9.92 -7.20
C ALA A 7 -0.92 10.67 -8.25
N GLY A 8 -0.59 11.94 -8.00
CA GLY A 8 0.32 12.72 -8.84
C GLY A 8 1.69 12.07 -9.00
N TYR A 9 2.30 11.61 -7.91
CA TYR A 9 3.63 10.99 -7.94
C TYR A 9 3.64 9.67 -8.71
N ILE A 10 2.62 8.82 -8.55
CA ILE A 10 2.52 7.56 -9.29
C ILE A 10 2.32 7.83 -10.78
N LYS A 11 1.47 8.81 -11.13
CA LYS A 11 1.16 9.18 -12.51
C LYS A 11 2.36 9.70 -13.30
N GLU A 12 3.31 10.36 -12.65
CA GLU A 12 4.50 10.93 -13.31
C GLU A 12 5.58 9.91 -13.67
N LYS A 13 5.50 8.68 -13.14
CA LYS A 13 6.55 7.67 -13.27
C LYS A 13 6.05 6.40 -13.95
N ILE A 14 6.98 5.70 -14.60
CA ILE A 14 6.77 4.34 -15.07
C ILE A 14 7.31 3.40 -13.99
N TRP A 15 6.41 2.71 -13.31
CA TRP A 15 6.61 1.68 -12.30
C TRP A 15 6.62 0.28 -12.90
N HIS A 16 5.82 0.06 -13.95
CA HIS A 16 5.75 -1.22 -14.66
C HIS A 16 5.54 -0.99 -16.16
N GLU A 17 6.09 -1.87 -16.99
CA GLU A 17 5.99 -1.74 -18.45
C GLU A 17 4.56 -1.86 -18.97
N SER A 18 3.74 -2.69 -18.32
CA SER A 18 2.33 -2.91 -18.65
C SER A 18 1.38 -1.94 -17.91
N GLN A 19 1.90 -0.95 -17.18
CA GLN A 19 1.06 -0.10 -16.35
C GLN A 19 0.05 0.70 -17.16
N GLN A 20 -1.14 0.82 -16.63
CA GLN A 20 -2.19 1.72 -17.10
C GLN A 20 -2.65 2.57 -15.92
N ILE A 21 -2.84 3.86 -16.20
CA ILE A 21 -3.29 4.84 -15.21
C ILE A 21 -4.63 5.39 -15.68
N HIS A 22 -5.66 5.25 -14.85
CA HIS A 22 -6.99 5.78 -15.11
C HIS A 22 -7.31 6.89 -14.09
N PRO A 23 -7.20 8.17 -14.48
CA PRO A 23 -7.59 9.29 -13.62
C PRO A 23 -9.06 9.20 -13.23
N GLN A 24 -9.37 9.59 -12.01
CA GLN A 24 -10.74 9.70 -11.49
C GLN A 24 -11.13 11.17 -11.28
N ASP A 25 -12.43 11.45 -11.23
CA ASP A 25 -12.96 12.82 -11.09
C ASP A 25 -12.65 13.46 -9.73
N ASP A 26 -12.38 12.64 -8.71
CA ASP A 26 -12.01 13.09 -7.35
C ASP A 26 -10.51 13.39 -7.18
N GLY A 27 -9.73 13.27 -8.26
CA GLY A 27 -8.29 13.49 -8.28
C GLY A 27 -7.45 12.24 -7.96
N SER A 28 -8.09 11.11 -7.57
CA SER A 28 -7.39 9.84 -7.42
C SER A 28 -7.06 9.20 -8.78
N ILE A 29 -6.32 8.09 -8.74
CA ILE A 29 -6.02 7.28 -9.91
C ILE A 29 -6.31 5.81 -9.62
N ILE A 30 -6.71 5.08 -10.65
CA ILE A 30 -6.62 3.62 -10.66
C ILE A 30 -5.33 3.25 -11.39
N PHE A 31 -4.46 2.52 -10.70
CA PHE A 31 -3.27 1.90 -11.26
C PHE A 31 -3.59 0.44 -11.58
N GLU A 32 -3.39 0.04 -12.83
CA GLU A 32 -3.54 -1.35 -13.29
C GLU A 32 -2.23 -1.81 -13.93
N ALA A 33 -1.78 -3.03 -13.63
CA ALA A 33 -0.62 -3.63 -14.26
C ALA A 33 -0.72 -5.16 -14.25
N GLU A 34 -0.21 -5.79 -15.30
CA GLU A 34 -0.01 -7.24 -15.35
C GLU A 34 1.38 -7.56 -14.79
N VAL A 35 1.43 -8.31 -13.69
CA VAL A 35 2.67 -8.69 -12.99
C VAL A 35 2.82 -10.21 -12.95
N ALA A 36 4.06 -10.71 -12.99
CA ALA A 36 4.34 -12.15 -12.98
C ALA A 36 4.05 -12.83 -11.63
N GLY A 37 3.90 -12.04 -10.55
CA GLY A 37 3.60 -12.52 -9.20
C GLY A 37 3.18 -11.39 -8.27
N THR A 38 2.57 -11.73 -7.14
CA THR A 38 1.97 -10.73 -6.23
C THR A 38 2.93 -10.17 -5.18
N ASP A 39 4.06 -10.81 -4.90
CA ASP A 39 4.94 -10.40 -3.79
C ASP A 39 5.54 -8.99 -4.00
N GLU A 40 6.09 -8.70 -5.18
CA GLU A 40 6.70 -7.40 -5.47
C GLU A 40 5.68 -6.26 -5.42
N ILE A 41 4.52 -6.45 -6.06
CA ILE A 41 3.46 -5.45 -6.05
C ILE A 41 2.88 -5.27 -4.64
N ARG A 42 2.80 -6.34 -3.84
CA ARG A 42 2.36 -6.28 -2.43
C ARG A 42 3.27 -5.36 -1.61
N PHE A 43 4.59 -5.55 -1.71
CA PHE A 43 5.54 -4.68 -1.02
C PHE A 43 5.43 -3.23 -1.47
N TRP A 44 5.31 -3.01 -2.79
CA TRP A 44 5.15 -1.67 -3.34
C TRP A 44 3.88 -0.98 -2.83
N ILE A 45 2.73 -1.67 -2.83
CA ILE A 45 1.46 -1.16 -2.28
C ILE A 45 1.63 -0.76 -0.82
N MET A 46 2.25 -1.63 -0.01
CA MET A 46 2.45 -1.38 1.42
C MET A 46 3.32 -0.15 1.72
N THR A 47 4.19 0.30 0.79
CA THR A 47 4.97 1.54 0.98
C THR A 47 4.10 2.79 1.08
N TRP A 48 2.89 2.75 0.49
CA TRP A 48 1.92 3.85 0.51
C TRP A 48 0.98 3.79 1.73
N GLY A 49 0.97 2.68 2.46
CA GLY A 49 0.10 2.47 3.61
C GLY A 49 -1.37 2.72 3.27
N SER A 50 -2.05 3.54 4.10
CA SER A 50 -3.48 3.85 3.95
C SER A 50 -3.81 4.74 2.74
N GLN A 51 -2.82 5.22 1.98
CA GLN A 51 -3.05 6.01 0.77
C GLN A 51 -3.27 5.15 -0.49
N ALA A 52 -3.15 3.82 -0.38
CA ALA A 52 -3.40 2.88 -1.47
C ALA A 52 -4.42 1.81 -1.05
N GLU A 53 -5.30 1.44 -1.98
CA GLU A 53 -6.27 0.36 -1.81
C GLU A 53 -6.20 -0.60 -3.00
N VAL A 54 -6.20 -1.91 -2.71
CA VAL A 54 -6.27 -2.93 -3.76
C VAL A 54 -7.72 -3.15 -4.18
N LEU A 55 -8.03 -2.86 -5.44
CA LEU A 55 -9.36 -3.08 -6.03
C LEU A 55 -9.55 -4.52 -6.54
N ALA A 56 -8.51 -5.12 -7.11
CA ALA A 56 -8.50 -6.49 -7.60
C ALA A 56 -7.04 -6.99 -7.79
N PRO A 57 -6.80 -8.32 -7.84
CA PRO A 57 -7.74 -9.40 -7.54
C PRO A 57 -8.03 -9.52 -6.04
N ALA A 58 -9.10 -10.23 -5.68
CA ALA A 58 -9.49 -10.43 -4.28
C ALA A 58 -8.40 -11.13 -3.45
N SER A 59 -7.62 -12.03 -4.06
CA SER A 59 -6.50 -12.70 -3.38
C SER A 59 -5.44 -11.70 -2.89
N LEU A 60 -5.03 -10.76 -3.74
CA LEU A 60 -4.06 -9.73 -3.37
C LEU A 60 -4.62 -8.80 -2.28
N ARG A 61 -5.91 -8.49 -2.32
CA ARG A 61 -6.58 -7.75 -1.25
C ARG A 61 -6.49 -8.47 0.10
N GLU A 62 -6.76 -9.77 0.13
CA GLU A 62 -6.65 -10.55 1.37
C GLU A 62 -5.20 -10.65 1.87
N GLU A 63 -4.23 -10.74 0.97
CA GLU A 63 -2.81 -10.71 1.35
C GLU A 63 -2.41 -9.40 2.03
N ILE A 64 -2.80 -8.25 1.46
CA ILE A 64 -2.55 -6.93 2.04
C ILE A 64 -3.26 -6.78 3.39
N ARG A 65 -4.52 -7.24 3.46
CA ARG A 65 -5.29 -7.22 4.70
C ARG A 65 -4.61 -8.04 5.80
N ALA A 66 -4.18 -9.26 5.50
CA ALA A 66 -3.49 -10.12 6.45
C ALA A 66 -2.18 -9.49 6.97
N GLU A 67 -1.40 -8.86 6.08
CA GLU A 67 -0.18 -8.15 6.48
C GLU A 67 -0.49 -6.95 7.39
N ALA A 68 -1.52 -6.17 7.05
CA ALA A 68 -1.96 -5.03 7.86
C ALA A 68 -2.47 -5.46 9.24
N GLU A 69 -3.20 -6.57 9.35
CA GLU A 69 -3.65 -7.14 10.63
C GLU A 69 -2.47 -7.61 11.50
N MET A 70 -1.48 -8.29 10.91
CA MET A 70 -0.24 -8.66 11.62
C MET A 70 0.52 -7.43 12.11
N MET A 71 0.58 -6.37 11.30
CA MET A 71 1.20 -5.10 11.68
C MET A 71 0.46 -4.46 12.85
N LEU A 72 -0.87 -4.34 12.76
CA LEU A 72 -1.71 -3.81 13.84
C LEU A 72 -1.50 -4.60 15.14
N GLY A 73 -1.50 -5.92 15.06
CA GLY A 73 -1.27 -6.79 16.22
C GLY A 73 0.08 -6.57 16.92
N LYS A 74 1.11 -6.06 16.24
CA LYS A 74 2.39 -5.70 16.87
C LYS A 74 2.28 -4.43 17.72
N TYR A 75 1.48 -3.46 17.29
CA TYR A 75 1.26 -2.21 18.02
C TYR A 75 0.18 -2.34 19.09
N GLU A 76 -0.80 -3.22 18.91
CA GLU A 76 -1.78 -3.54 19.95
C GLU A 76 -1.16 -4.37 21.09
N ASN A 77 -0.20 -5.24 20.76
CA ASN A 77 0.57 -5.99 21.75
C ASN A 77 1.76 -5.19 22.30
N GLU A 78 1.59 -3.88 22.54
CA GLU A 78 2.52 -3.05 23.33
C GLU A 78 2.55 -3.51 24.81
N ARG A 79 3.03 -4.73 25.02
CA ARG A 79 3.80 -5.15 26.19
C ARG A 79 5.23 -4.59 26.05
N TRP A 80 5.34 -3.28 25.81
CA TRP A 80 6.54 -2.56 26.18
C TRP A 80 6.51 -2.42 27.70
N GLU A 81 6.87 -3.51 28.39
CA GLU A 81 7.14 -3.48 29.82
C GLU A 81 8.14 -2.37 30.10
N ARG A 82 7.72 -1.44 30.95
CA ARG A 82 8.50 -0.75 31.98
C ARG A 82 9.77 -1.51 32.40
N ARG A 83 10.83 -1.47 31.59
CA ARG A 83 12.17 -1.97 31.91
C ARG A 83 13.16 -0.92 31.40
N GLY A 84 13.27 0.18 32.13
CA GLY A 84 14.20 1.23 31.76
C GLY A 84 14.22 2.47 32.63
N ASP A 85 13.35 2.58 33.62
CA ASP A 85 13.44 3.65 34.63
C ASP A 85 13.63 3.00 36.00
N ARG A 86 14.89 2.74 36.34
CA ARG A 86 15.35 2.55 37.70
C ARG A 86 16.76 3.10 37.85
#